data_AF-A0A0F3P2C2-F1
#
_entry.id   AF-A0A0F3P2C2-F1
#
_cell.length_a   1.000
_cell.length_b   1.000
_cell.length_c   1.000
_cell.angle_alpha   90.00
_cell.angle_beta   90.00
_cell.angle_gamma   90.00
#
_symmetry.space_group_name_H-M   'P 1'
#
loop_
_entity.id
_entity.type
_entity.pdbx_description
1 polymer ?
#
loop_
_entity_poly.entity_id
_entity_poly.type
_entity_poly.pdbx_seq_one_letter_code
_entity_poly.pdbx_strand_id
1 'polypeptide(L)' 'MLADKFVIKEFIFQLGKYQKAIKNYDVAIKCNPDCIEAYINKGIALKELDNIKRQLKFLILLFDINQIWQKLIMLKE' A
#
# COMPACT_ATOMS: atom_id res chain seq x y z
N MET A 1 5.20 -7.05 17.32
CA MET A 1 6.29 -6.23 17.92
C MET A 1 6.24 -4.81 17.35
N LEU A 2 6.84 -3.80 18.00
CA LEU A 2 6.85 -2.39 17.52
C LEU A 2 7.35 -2.23 16.07
N ALA A 3 8.22 -3.14 15.61
CA ALA A 3 8.72 -3.22 14.24
C ALA A 3 7.58 -3.38 13.21
N ASP A 4 6.56 -4.20 13.49
CA ASP A 4 5.45 -4.46 12.56
C ASP A 4 4.58 -3.22 12.37
N LYS A 5 4.35 -2.46 13.45
CA LYS A 5 3.58 -1.21 13.41
C LYS A 5 4.31 -0.11 12.62
N PHE A 6 5.63 -0.04 12.74
CA PHE A 6 6.45 0.89 11.95
C PHE A 6 6.40 0.54 10.45
N VAL A 7 6.55 -0.74 10.12
CA VAL A 7 6.49 -1.23 8.73
C VAL A 7 5.13 -0.92 8.10
N ILE A 8 4.02 -1.20 8.80
CA ILE A 8 2.67 -0.87 8.32
C ILE A 8 2.52 0.64 8.06
N LYS A 9 3.05 1.48 8.95
CA LYS A 9 3.00 2.93 8.81
C LYS A 9 3.72 3.40 7.54
N GLU A 10 4.89 2.84 7.22
CA GLU A 10 5.62 3.14 5.99
C GLU A 10 4.80 2.76 4.74
N PHE A 11 4.19 1.57 4.71
CA PHE A 11 3.32 1.17 3.59
C PHE A 11 2.13 2.12 3.40
N ILE A 12 1.52 2.60 4.49
CA ILE A 12 0.44 3.60 4.42
C ILE A 12 0.94 4.92 3.82
N PHE A 13 2.13 5.37 4.19
CA PHE A 13 2.72 6.57 3.58
C PHE A 13 2.95 6.39 2.08
N GLN A 14 3.46 5.23 1.66
CA GLN A 14 3.68 4.93 0.25
C GLN A 14 2.36 4.89 -0.53
N LEU A 15 1.29 4.28 0.00
CA LEU A 15 -0.05 4.32 -0.61
C LEU A 15 -0.51 5.75 -0.90
N GLY A 16 -0.34 6.65 0.08
CA GLY A 16 -0.70 8.06 -0.08
C GLY A 16 0.12 8.77 -1.15
N LYS A 17 1.43 8.46 -1.27
CA LYS A 17 2.30 9.02 -2.32
C LYS A 17 1.84 8.60 -3.72
N TYR A 18 1.61 7.30 -3.95
CA TYR A 18 1.18 6.81 -5.25
C TYR A 18 -0.22 7.30 -5.64
N GLN A 19 -1.14 7.41 -4.69
CA GLN A 19 -2.47 8.01 -4.96
C GLN A 19 -2.37 9.50 -5.35
N LYS A 20 -1.48 10.27 -4.72
CA LYS A 20 -1.23 11.65 -5.14
C LYS A 20 -0.58 11.71 -6.52
N ALA A 21 0.39 10.84 -6.80
CA ALA A 21 1.04 10.76 -8.11
C ALA A 21 0.02 10.47 -9.23
N ILE A 22 -0.87 9.50 -9.03
CA ILE A 22 -1.94 9.17 -9.99
C ILE A 22 -2.82 10.40 -10.28
N LYS A 23 -3.23 11.13 -9.25
CA LYS A 23 -4.02 12.37 -9.42
C LYS A 23 -3.25 13.44 -10.22
N ASN A 24 -1.95 13.58 -9.98
CA ASN A 24 -1.12 14.51 -10.74
C ASN A 24 -1.02 14.09 -12.21
N TYR A 25 -0.87 12.79 -12.50
CA TYR A 25 -0.88 12.31 -13.88
C TYR A 25 -2.25 12.42 -14.54
N ASP A 26 -3.35 12.25 -13.80
CA ASP A 26 -4.70 12.52 -14.30
C ASP A 26 -4.86 13.98 -14.74
N VAL A 27 -4.29 14.93 -13.98
CA VAL A 27 -4.28 16.34 -14.38
C VAL A 27 -3.38 16.55 -15.59
N ALA A 28 -2.19 15.97 -15.62
CA ALA A 28 -1.28 16.08 -16.76
C ALA A 28 -1.91 15.57 -18.06
N ILE A 29 -2.59 14.42 -18.01
CA ILE A 29 -3.33 13.84 -19.14
C ILE A 29 -4.48 14.76 -19.59
N LYS A 30 -5.20 15.38 -18.64
CA LYS A 30 -6.26 16.35 -18.99
C LYS A 30 -5.71 17.60 -19.67
N CYS A 31 -4.53 18.07 -19.25
CA CYS A 31 -3.88 19.25 -19.83
C CYS A 31 -3.24 18.95 -21.19
N ASN A 32 -2.61 17.78 -21.33
CA ASN A 32 -2.00 17.32 -22.57
C ASN A 32 -2.31 15.82 -22.79
N PRO A 33 -3.39 15.51 -23.53
CA PRO A 33 -3.77 14.14 -23.84
C PRO A 33 -2.75 13.36 -24.67
N ASP A 34 -1.83 14.03 -25.36
CA ASP A 34 -0.81 13.37 -26.18
C ASP A 34 0.49 13.09 -25.40
N CYS A 35 0.53 13.43 -24.11
CA CYS A 35 1.68 13.17 -23.25
C CYS A 35 1.78 11.69 -22.86
N ILE A 36 2.39 10.88 -23.73
CA ILE A 36 2.63 9.44 -23.53
C ILE A 36 3.32 9.17 -22.18
N GLU A 37 4.27 10.01 -21.78
CA GLU A 37 4.99 9.87 -20.52
C GLU A 37 4.06 9.92 -19.30
N ALA A 38 3.02 10.76 -19.32
CA ALA A 38 2.04 10.83 -18.23
C ALA A 38 1.24 9.54 -18.11
N TYR A 39 0.87 8.90 -19.23
CA TYR A 39 0.21 7.59 -19.22
C TYR A 39 1.13 6.48 -18.70
N ILE A 40 2.38 6.43 -19.17
CA ILE A 40 3.37 5.44 -18.72
C ILE A 40 3.57 5.57 -17.21
N ASN A 41 3.84 6.78 -16.72
CA ASN A 41 4.10 7.01 -15.31
C ASN A 41 2.86 6.76 -14.44
N LYS A 42 1.65 7.08 -14.93
CA LYS A 42 0.39 6.70 -14.25
C LYS A 42 0.26 5.18 -14.15
N GLY A 43 0.56 4.45 -15.22
CA GLY A 43 0.54 2.98 -15.23
C GLY A 43 1.51 2.39 -14.20
N ILE A 44 2.73 2.90 -14.13
CA ILE A 44 3.73 2.50 -13.11
C ILE A 44 3.19 2.80 -11.71
N ALA A 45 2.68 4.00 -11.46
CA ALA A 45 2.14 4.37 -10.15
C ALA A 45 0.94 3.49 -9.73
N LEU A 46 0.09 3.09 -10.68
CA LEU A 46 -1.01 2.15 -10.42
C LEU A 46 -0.52 0.75 -10.04
N LYS A 47 0.49 0.25 -10.75
CA LYS A 47 1.11 -1.05 -10.45
C LYS A 47 1.72 -1.06 -9.04
N GLU A 48 2.47 -0.01 -8.69
CA GLU A 48 3.06 0.10 -7.35
C GLU A 48 2.00 0.24 -6.25
N LEU A 49 0.91 0.99 -6.52
CA LEU A 49 -0.20 1.09 -5.59
C LEU A 49 -0.85 -0.27 -5.31
N ASP A 50 -1.04 -1.10 -6.34
CA ASP A 50 -1.61 -2.43 -6.18
C ASP A 50 -0.68 -3.38 -5.41
N ASN A 51 0.61 -3.36 -5.75
CA ASN A 51 1.64 -4.12 -5.03
C ASN A 51 1.62 -3.80 -3.53
N ILE A 52 1.59 -2.52 -3.18
CA ILE A 52 1.57 -2.09 -1.77
C ILE A 52 0.27 -2.50 -1.08
N LYS A 53 -0.89 -2.39 -1.74
CA LYS A 53 -2.17 -2.84 -1.17
C LYS A 53 -2.14 -4.33 -0.87
N ARG A 54 -1.59 -5.13 -1.79
CA ARG A 54 -1.45 -6.59 -1.61
C ARG A 54 -0.54 -6.91 -0.44
N GLN A 55 0.62 -6.25 -0.36
CA GLN A 55 1.57 -6.42 0.73
C GLN A 55 0.96 -6.03 2.08
N LEU A 56 0.27 -4.88 2.13
CA LEU A 56 -0.38 -4.39 3.35
C LEU A 56 -1.47 -5.36 3.82
N LYS A 57 -2.29 -5.89 2.90
CA LYS A 57 -3.31 -6.89 3.23
C LYS A 57 -2.69 -8.15 3.85
N PHE A 58 -1.58 -8.63 3.29
CA PHE A 58 -0.88 -9.79 3.81
C PHE A 58 -0.31 -9.54 5.21
N LEU A 59 0.30 -8.37 5.44
CA LEU A 59 0.86 -8.00 6.74
C LEU A 59 -0.21 -7.90 7.84
N ILE A 60 -1.37 -7.31 7.52
CA ILE A 60 -2.49 -7.21 8.46
C ILE A 60 -3.00 -8.61 8.82
N LEU A 61 -3.18 -9.49 7.84
CA LEU A 61 -3.62 -10.85 8.08
C LEU A 61 -2.64 -11.63 8.98
N LEU A 62 -1.34 -11.51 8.73
CA LEU A 62 -0.32 -12.13 9.58
C LEU A 62 -0.36 -11.63 11.02
N PHE A 63 -0.60 -10.33 11.20
CA PHE A 63 -0.74 -9.74 12.54
C PHE A 63 -1.96 -10.29 13.28
N ASP A 64 -3.11 -10.35 12.61
CA ASP A 64 -4.36 -10.86 13.19
C ASP A 64 -4.18 -12.33 13.62
N ILE A 65 -3.58 -13.16 12.76
CA ILE A 65 -3.28 -14.56 13.05
C ILE A 65 -2.35 -14.67 14.27
N ASN A 66 -1.24 -13.93 14.30
CA ASN A 66 -0.30 -13.97 15.42
C ASN A 66 -0.96 -13.55 16.74
N GLN A 67 -1.81 -12.54 16.73
CA GLN A 67 -2.53 -12.09 17.92
C GLN A 67 -3.52 -13.15 18.44
N ILE A 68 -4.21 -13.85 17.53
CA ILE A 68 -5.11 -14.95 17.87
C ILE A 68 -4.33 -16.12 18.48
N TRP A 69 -3.22 -16.54 17.87
CA TRP A 69 -2.39 -17.63 18.39
C TRP A 69 -1.83 -17.32 19.78
N GLN A 70 -1.37 -16.10 20.03
CA GLN A 70 -0.89 -15.69 21.36
C GLN A 70 -1.99 -15.80 22.43
N LYS A 71 -3.22 -15.37 22.13
CA LYS A 71 -4.35 -15.52 23.05
C LYS A 71 -4.70 -16.99 23.31
N LEU A 72 -4.67 -17.82 22.26
CA LEU A 72 -4.95 -19.26 22.40
C LEU A 72 -3.94 -19.98 23.30
N ILE A 73 -2.66 -19.59 23.25
CA ILE A 73 -1.63 -20.15 24.13
C ILE A 73 -1.93 -19.78 25.59
N MET A 74 -2.24 -18.51 25.89
CA MET A 74 -2.55 -18.07 27.26
C MET A 74 -3.83 -18.67 27.86
N LEU A 75 -4.72 -19.24 27.05
CA LEU A 75 -5.93 -19.92 27.52
C LEU A 75 -5.71 -21.43 27.80
N LYS A 76 -4.57 -21.98 27.38
CA LYS A 76 -4.20 -23.39 27.58
C LYS A 76 -3.25 -23.61 28.75
N GLU A 77 -2.83 -22.53 29.41
CA GLU A 77 -2.08 -22.49 30.67
C GLU A 77 -3.01 -22.06 31.81
#